data_AF-A0A484GPY6-F1
#
_entry.id   AF-A0A484GPY6-F1
#
_cell.length_a   1.000
_cell.length_b   1.000
_cell.length_c   1.000
_cell.angle_alpha   90.00
_cell.angle_beta   90.00
_cell.angle_gamma   90.00
#
_symmetry.space_group_name_H-M   'P 1'
#
loop_
_entity.id
_entity.type
_entity.pdbx_description
1 polymer ?
#
loop_
_entity_poly.entity_id
_entity_poly.type
_entity_poly.pdbx_seq_one_letter_code
_entity_poly.pdbx_strand_id
1 'polypeptide(L)'
;KSTDAHWLIAEERHQVTLDLKATGWSELSERDAIYKEFSFKNFHQGTQHLSPYAVALQTEKMNHHLEWFNVYNKVQITLTSHDCG
;
A
#
# COMPACT_ATOMS: atom_id res chain seq x y z
N LYS A 1 -2.77 -22.30 -4.15
CA LYS A 1 -4.17 -22.20 -3.68
C LYS A 1 -4.51 -20.73 -3.74
N SER A 2 -5.38 -20.35 -4.67
CA SER A 2 -5.84 -18.96 -4.82
C SER A 2 -6.45 -18.54 -3.49
N THR A 3 -5.89 -17.53 -2.84
CA THR A 3 -6.61 -16.80 -1.80
C THR A 3 -7.76 -16.12 -2.52
N ASP A 4 -8.98 -16.60 -2.32
CA ASP A 4 -10.17 -15.95 -2.86
C ASP A 4 -10.21 -14.52 -2.29
N ALA A 5 -9.81 -13.57 -3.13
CA ALA A 5 -9.86 -12.17 -2.81
C ALA A 5 -11.34 -11.82 -2.63
N HIS A 6 -11.71 -11.40 -1.42
CA HIS A 6 -13.06 -10.98 -1.10
C HIS A 6 -13.02 -9.52 -0.66
N TRP A 7 -14.08 -8.79 -0.98
CA TRP A 7 -14.27 -7.46 -0.43
C TRP A 7 -14.40 -7.54 1.09
N LEU A 8 -13.70 -6.64 1.80
CA LEU A 8 -13.85 -6.52 3.24
C LEU A 8 -15.30 -6.19 3.58
N ILE A 9 -15.90 -6.93 4.51
CA ILE A 9 -17.22 -6.58 5.05
C ILE A 9 -17.11 -5.30 5.89
N ALA A 10 -18.24 -4.61 6.12
CA ALA A 10 -18.25 -3.29 6.77
C ALA A 10 -17.50 -3.24 8.12
N GLU A 11 -17.62 -4.28 8.94
CA GLU A 11 -16.96 -4.37 10.25
C GLU A 11 -15.43 -4.55 10.12
N GLU A 12 -14.99 -5.48 9.27
CA GLU A 12 -13.56 -5.72 9.00
C GLU A 12 -12.91 -4.50 8.37
N ARG A 13 -13.61 -3.86 7.42
CA ARG A 13 -13.17 -2.61 6.80
C ARG A 13 -13.01 -1.53 7.85
N HIS A 14 -13.96 -1.36 8.78
CA HIS A 14 -13.90 -0.31 9.79
C HIS A 14 -12.67 -0.46 10.71
N GLN A 15 -12.43 -1.66 11.26
CA GLN A 15 -11.30 -1.87 12.17
C GLN A 15 -9.95 -1.73 11.46
N VAL A 16 -9.78 -2.39 10.31
CA VAL A 16 -8.51 -2.34 9.55
C VAL A 16 -8.24 -0.92 9.05
N THR A 17 -9.27 -0.19 8.62
CA THR A 17 -9.14 1.19 8.17
C THR A 17 -8.73 2.13 9.29
N LEU A 18 -9.24 1.94 10.52
CA LEU A 18 -8.83 2.75 11.67
C LEU A 18 -7.35 2.57 12.00
N ASP A 19 -6.87 1.33 12.01
CA ASP A 19 -5.46 1.03 12.29
C ASP A 19 -4.53 1.59 11.19
N LEU A 20 -4.95 1.47 9.93
CA LEU A 20 -4.24 2.06 8.80
C LEU A 20 -4.23 3.59 8.87
N LYS A 21 -5.37 4.23 9.20
CA LYS A 21 -5.46 5.69 9.38
C LYS A 21 -4.57 6.17 10.53
N ALA A 22 -4.52 5.44 11.65
CA ALA A 22 -3.64 5.75 12.78
C ALA A 22 -2.15 5.70 12.40
N THR A 23 -1.79 4.88 11.40
CA THR A 23 -0.42 4.81 10.87
C THR A 23 -0.17 5.76 9.69
N GLY A 24 -1.12 6.63 9.35
CA GLY A 24 -0.97 7.67 8.33
C GLY A 24 -1.35 7.24 6.91
N TRP A 25 -2.10 6.14 6.75
CA TRP A 25 -2.75 5.83 5.48
C TRP A 25 -4.05 6.62 5.34
N SER A 26 -4.44 6.86 4.09
CA SER A 26 -5.66 7.56 3.72
C SER A 26 -6.40 6.79 2.64
N GLU A 27 -7.73 6.82 2.66
CA GLU A 27 -8.54 6.29 1.56
C GLU A 27 -8.59 7.33 0.44
N LEU A 28 -8.44 6.89 -0.82
CA LEU A 28 -8.63 7.76 -1.97
C LEU A 28 -10.14 7.96 -2.22
N SER A 29 -10.55 9.19 -2.52
CA SER A 29 -11.97 9.50 -2.80
C SER A 29 -12.44 9.03 -4.17
N GLU A 30 -11.52 8.86 -5.12
CA GLU A 30 -11.84 8.58 -6.54
C GLU A 30 -11.92 7.08 -6.85
N ARG A 31 -11.37 6.22 -6.00
CA ARG A 31 -11.30 4.76 -6.19
C ARG A 31 -11.12 4.03 -4.87
N ASP A 32 -11.51 2.75 -4.80
CA ASP A 32 -11.30 1.92 -3.61
C ASP A 32 -9.83 1.52 -3.47
N ALA A 33 -9.05 2.41 -2.89
CA ALA A 33 -7.63 2.25 -2.68
C ALA A 33 -7.17 3.04 -1.46
N ILE A 34 -6.10 2.56 -0.84
CA ILE A 34 -5.43 3.26 0.25
C ILE A 34 -4.10 3.83 -0.22
N TYR A 35 -3.80 5.03 0.24
CA TYR A 35 -2.64 5.83 -0.13
C TYR A 35 -1.83 6.25 1.09
N LYS A 36 -0.50 6.21 0.96
CA LYS A 36 0.42 6.79 1.93
C LYS A 36 1.66 7.36 1.25
N GLU A 37 2.08 8.52 1.73
CA GLU A 37 3.36 9.15 1.36
C GLU A 37 4.36 8.99 2.50
N PHE A 38 5.57 8.55 2.15
CA PHE A 38 6.73 8.49 3.01
C PHE A 38 7.73 9.57 2.57
N SER A 39 8.03 10.50 3.47
CA SER A 39 9.06 11.52 3.26
C SER A 39 10.30 11.18 4.09
N PHE A 40 11.44 11.02 3.42
CA PHE A 40 12.72 10.71 4.03
C PHE A 40 13.64 11.93 4.00
N LYS A 41 14.77 11.88 4.73
CA LYS A 41 15.75 12.98 4.73
C LYS A 41 16.47 13.13 3.38
N ASN A 42 16.69 12.02 2.68
CA ASN A 42 17.36 11.97 1.38
C ASN A 42 16.99 10.67 0.64
N PHE A 43 17.35 10.59 -0.64
CA PHE A 43 17.11 9.42 -1.49
C PHE A 43 17.68 8.12 -0.89
N HIS A 44 18.91 8.19 -0.37
CA HIS A 44 19.59 7.01 0.18
C HIS A 44 18.83 6.40 1.37
N GLN A 45 18.37 7.23 2.32
CA GLN A 45 17.53 6.76 3.42
C GLN A 45 16.21 6.16 2.93
N GLY A 46 15.56 6.78 1.95
CA GLY A 46 14.33 6.24 1.38
C GLY A 46 14.53 4.84 0.81
N THR A 47 15.58 4.63 0.03
CA THR A 47 15.90 3.32 -0.56
C THR A 47 16.32 2.25 0.44
N GLN A 48 16.89 2.63 1.59
CA GLN A 48 17.26 1.69 2.65
C GLN A 48 16.07 1.25 3.50
N HIS A 49 15.20 2.18 3.89
CA HIS A 49 14.03 1.88 4.73
C HIS A 49 12.92 1.22 3.92
N LEU A 50 12.77 1.62 2.66
CA LEU A 50 11.71 1.18 1.78
C LEU A 50 12.34 0.65 0.48
N SER A 51 13.06 -0.46 0.61
CA SER A 51 13.73 -1.11 -0.52
C SER A 51 12.70 -1.57 -1.56
N PRO A 52 12.77 -1.09 -2.81
CA PRO A 52 11.86 -1.52 -3.88
C PRO A 52 11.89 -3.04 -4.08
N TYR A 53 13.04 -3.66 -3.86
CA TYR A 53 13.20 -5.11 -4.00
C TYR A 53 12.44 -5.88 -2.91
N ALA A 54 12.52 -5.45 -1.66
CA ALA A 54 11.79 -6.10 -0.55
C ALA A 54 10.27 -5.98 -0.74
N VAL A 55 9.84 -4.81 -1.20
CA VAL A 55 8.43 -4.53 -1.52
C VAL A 55 7.97 -5.40 -2.69
N ALA A 56 8.77 -5.47 -3.77
CA ALA A 56 8.50 -6.31 -4.93
C ALA A 56 8.36 -7.80 -4.55
N LEU A 57 9.26 -8.31 -3.69
CA LEU A 57 9.20 -9.68 -3.19
C LEU A 57 7.90 -9.96 -2.44
N GLN A 58 7.47 -9.01 -1.62
CA GLN A 58 6.25 -9.15 -0.84
C GLN A 58 5.00 -9.08 -1.73
N THR A 59 4.97 -8.19 -2.72
CA THR A 59 3.88 -8.11 -3.71
C THR A 59 3.78 -9.35 -4.56
N GLU A 60 4.90 -9.94 -4.96
CA GLU A 60 4.94 -11.19 -5.71
C GLU A 60 4.46 -12.36 -4.85
N LYS A 61 4.92 -12.46 -3.60
CA LYS A 61 4.49 -13.50 -2.65
C LYS A 61 2.99 -13.42 -2.36
N MET A 62 2.44 -12.22 -2.29
CA MET A 62 1.00 -11.98 -2.09
C MET A 62 0.19 -12.08 -3.39
N ASN A 63 0.86 -12.25 -4.54
CA ASN A 63 0.26 -12.14 -5.87
C ASN A 63 -0.59 -10.86 -6.01
N HIS A 64 -0.10 -9.76 -5.46
CA HIS A 64 -0.83 -8.51 -5.35
C HIS A 64 0.09 -7.35 -5.72
N HIS A 65 -0.14 -6.77 -6.89
CA HIS A 65 0.65 -5.66 -7.39
C HIS A 65 0.21 -4.36 -6.72
N LEU A 66 1.16 -3.42 -6.56
CA LEU A 66 0.88 -2.09 -6.03
C LEU A 66 1.32 -1.01 -7.00
N GLU A 67 0.80 0.19 -6.79
CA GLU A 67 1.27 1.37 -7.49
C GLU A 67 2.28 2.09 -6.62
N TRP A 68 3.46 2.34 -7.20
CA TRP A 68 4.59 2.95 -6.52
C TRP A 68 5.13 4.13 -7.32
N PHE A 69 5.32 5.26 -6.65
CA PHE A 69 5.95 6.43 -7.23
C PHE A 69 7.04 6.95 -6.30
N ASN A 70 8.27 7.10 -6.80
CA ASN A 70 9.39 7.59 -6.01
C ASN A 70 10.04 8.78 -6.72
N VAL A 71 10.08 9.92 -6.03
CA VAL A 71 10.79 11.12 -6.46
C VAL A 71 11.71 11.57 -5.34
N TYR A 72 13.01 11.32 -5.54
CA TYR A 72 14.08 11.69 -4.61
C TYR A 72 13.86 11.13 -3.19
N ASN A 73 13.43 11.96 -2.25
CA ASN A 73 13.23 11.58 -0.86
C ASN A 73 11.76 11.24 -0.54
N LYS A 74 10.87 11.27 -1.54
CA LYS A 74 9.45 10.98 -1.37
C LYS A 74 9.10 9.68 -2.05
N VAL A 75 8.47 8.78 -1.30
CA VAL A 75 7.88 7.56 -1.84
C VAL A 75 6.38 7.55 -1.57
N GLN A 76 5.61 7.41 -2.62
CA GLN A 76 4.16 7.35 -2.61
C GLN A 76 3.73 5.93 -2.95
N ILE A 77 2.91 5.34 -2.10
CA ILE A 77 2.40 3.98 -2.27
C ILE A 77 0.88 4.05 -2.35
N THR A 78 0.31 3.46 -3.39
CA THR A 78 -1.13 3.18 -3.47
C THR A 78 -1.36 1.67 -3.56
N LEU A 79 -2.23 1.16 -2.67
CA LEU A 79 -2.63 -0.25 -2.65
C LEU A 79 -4.10 -0.36 -3.08
N THR A 80 -4.37 -1.26 -4.02
CA THR A 80 -5.73 -1.56 -4.51
C THR A 80 -5.79 -2.99 -5.02
N SER A 81 -6.95 -3.64 -4.86
CA SER A 81 -7.14 -5.03 -5.30
C SER A 81 -7.70 -5.08 -6.71
N HIS A 82 -6.84 -5.25 -7.71
CA HIS A 82 -7.26 -5.36 -9.11
C HIS A 82 -8.10 -6.63 -9.40
N ASP A 83 -7.93 -7.70 -8.62
CA ASP A 83 -8.68 -8.95 -8.79
C ASP A 83 -10.10 -8.92 -8.19
N CYS A 84 -10.45 -7.86 -7.46
CA CYS A 84 -11.80 -7.60 -6.98
C CYS A 84 -12.40 -6.46 -7.81
N GLY A 85 -12.64 -6.69 -9.10
CA GLY A 85 -13.37 -5.78 -9.99
C GLY A 85 -14.71 -6.38 -10.37
#